data_AF-A0A962DRR7-F1
#
_entry.id   AF-A0A962DRR7-F1
#
_cell.length_a   1.000
_cell.length_b   1.000
_cell.length_c   1.000
_cell.angle_alpha   90.00
_cell.angle_beta   90.00
_cell.angle_gamma   90.00
#
_symmetry.space_group_name_H-M   'P 1'
#
loop_
_entity.id
_entity.type
_entity.pdbx_description
1 polymer ?
#
loop_
_entity_poly.entity_id
_entity_poly.type
_entity_poly.pdbx_seq_one_letter_code
_entity_poly.pdbx_strand_id
1 'polypeptide(L)' 'MVPNKLVVAAANILGVSQARVSDLVRHKTDKLSLDTLVAFAAKLGHPARLVLS' A
#
# COMPACT_ATOMS: atom_id res chain seq x y z
N MET A 1 -7.04 -4.46 -15.00
CA MET A 1 -7.88 -3.62 -14.13
C MET A 1 -8.16 -4.36 -12.84
N VAL A 2 -7.84 -3.80 -11.65
CA VAL A 2 -8.13 -4.47 -10.36
C VAL A 2 -9.63 -4.31 -10.05
N PRO A 3 -10.36 -5.41 -9.74
CA PRO A 3 -11.77 -5.33 -9.37
C PRO A 3 -12.02 -4.41 -8.17
N ASN A 4 -13.07 -3.59 -8.23
CA ASN A 4 -13.38 -2.63 -7.17
C ASN A 4 -13.54 -3.29 -5.78
N LYS A 5 -14.13 -4.50 -5.73
CA LYS A 5 -14.27 -5.28 -4.49
C LYS A 5 -12.93 -5.56 -3.79
N LEU A 6 -11.85 -5.77 -4.55
CA LEU A 6 -10.52 -6.02 -3.98
C LEU A 6 -9.89 -4.73 -3.46
N VAL A 7 -10.15 -3.60 -4.11
CA VAL A 7 -9.69 -2.27 -3.65
C VAL A 7 -10.34 -1.92 -2.32
N VAL A 8 -11.65 -2.18 -2.17
CA VAL A 8 -12.37 -1.99 -0.90
C VAL A 8 -11.81 -2.89 0.20
N ALA A 9 -11.59 -4.18 -0.08
CA ALA A 9 -11.04 -5.10 0.89
C ALA A 9 -9.62 -4.70 1.35
N ALA A 10 -8.76 -4.32 0.41
CA ALA A 10 -7.40 -3.86 0.70
C ALA A 10 -7.41 -2.55 1.51
N ALA A 11 -8.32 -1.62 1.19
CA ALA A 11 -8.49 -0.37 1.95
C ALA A 11 -8.81 -0.65 3.42
N ASN A 12 -9.69 -1.62 3.69
CA ASN A 12 -10.04 -2.03 5.04
C ASN A 12 -8.86 -2.70 5.79
N ILE A 13 -8.16 -3.64 5.14
CA ILE A 13 -7.00 -4.34 5.74
C ILE A 13 -5.87 -3.35 6.05
N LEU A 14 -5.56 -2.47 5.10
CA LEU A 14 -4.49 -1.49 5.22
C LEU A 14 -4.90 -0.27 6.06
N GLY A 15 -6.19 -0.10 6.37
CA GLY A 15 -6.72 1.04 7.12
C GLY A 15 -6.50 2.38 6.41
N VAL A 16 -6.70 2.43 5.10
CA VAL A 16 -6.50 3.62 4.25
C VAL A 16 -7.66 3.82 3.29
N SER A 17 -7.70 4.95 2.57
CA SER A 17 -8.73 5.19 1.56
C SER A 17 -8.55 4.28 0.32
N GLN A 18 -9.64 4.02 -0.41
CA GLN A 18 -9.58 3.33 -1.70
C GLN A 18 -8.72 4.08 -2.73
N ALA A 19 -8.70 5.42 -2.67
CA ALA A 19 -7.81 6.23 -3.50
C ALA A 19 -6.32 5.91 -3.22
N ARG A 20 -5.96 5.70 -1.94
CA ARG A 20 -4.60 5.32 -1.55
C ARG A 20 -4.21 3.93 -2.08
N VAL A 21 -5.15 2.97 -2.03
CA VAL A 21 -4.96 1.65 -2.65
C VAL A 21 -4.81 1.76 -4.17
N SER A 22 -5.58 2.64 -4.81
CA SER A 22 -5.47 2.90 -6.26
C SER A 22 -4.12 3.50 -6.64
N ASP A 23 -3.61 4.47 -5.86
CA ASP A 23 -2.27 5.02 -6.05
C ASP A 23 -1.20 3.91 -5.91
N LEU A 24 -1.32 3.02 -4.92
CA LEU A 24 -0.42 1.87 -4.72
C LEU A 24 -0.46 0.88 -5.89
N VAL A 25 -1.65 0.44 -6.32
CA VAL A 25 -1.84 -0.49 -7.45
C VAL A 25 -1.35 0.09 -8.77
N ARG A 26 -1.39 1.41 -8.93
CA ARG A 26 -0.90 2.13 -10.11
C ARG A 26 0.58 2.53 -10.00
N HIS A 27 1.29 2.04 -8.99
CA HIS A 27 2.71 2.32 -8.76
C HIS A 27 3.05 3.82 -8.65
N LYS A 28 2.13 4.65 -8.14
CA LYS A 28 2.37 6.07 -7.86
C LYS A 28 3.13 6.25 -6.55
N THR A 29 4.37 5.77 -6.55
CA THR A 29 5.24 5.74 -5.36
C THR A 29 5.61 7.13 -4.86
N ASP A 30 5.60 8.14 -5.74
CA ASP A 30 5.75 9.56 -5.43
C ASP A 30 4.69 10.08 -4.44
N LYS A 31 3.53 9.43 -4.35
CA LYS A 31 2.44 9.78 -3.42
C LYS A 31 2.46 9.02 -2.10
N LEU A 32 3.43 8.12 -1.92
CA LEU A 32 3.52 7.23 -0.77
C LEU A 32 4.81 7.53 -0.03
N SER A 33 4.70 7.90 1.25
CA SER A 33 5.90 8.02 2.08
C SER A 33 6.54 6.65 2.27
N LEU A 34 7.85 6.62 2.52
CA LEU A 34 8.55 5.40 2.89
C LEU A 34 7.90 4.74 4.11
N ASP A 35 7.53 5.53 5.12
CA ASP A 35 6.83 5.03 6.32
C ASP A 35 5.51 4.33 5.98
N THR A 36 4.77 4.86 4.99
CA THR A 36 3.52 4.24 4.53
C THR A 36 3.80 2.86 3.92
N LEU A 37 4.84 2.75 3.08
CA LEU A 37 5.23 1.50 2.44
C LEU A 37 5.69 0.47 3.48
N VAL A 38 6.47 0.89 4.47
CA VAL A 38 6.90 0.05 5.59
C VAL A 38 5.70 -0.43 6.41
N ALA A 39 4.76 0.47 6.73
CA ALA A 39 3.55 0.11 7.46
C ALA A 39 2.67 -0.88 6.69
N PHE A 40 2.55 -0.73 5.37
CA PHE A 40 1.82 -1.69 4.53
C PHE A 40 2.47 -3.07 4.54
N ALA A 41 3.79 -3.14 4.38
CA ALA A 41 4.52 -4.41 4.47
C ALA A 41 4.27 -5.09 5.82
N ALA A 42 4.38 -4.34 6.93
CA ALA A 42 4.13 -4.86 8.27
C ALA A 42 2.69 -5.39 8.45
N LYS A 43 1.67 -4.65 7.99
CA LYS A 43 0.25 -5.09 8.08
C LYS A 43 -0.03 -6.35 7.26
N LEU A 44 0.74 -6.61 6.22
CA LEU A 44 0.65 -7.82 5.40
C LEU A 44 1.52 -8.97 5.93
N GLY A 45 2.19 -8.79 7.07
CA GLY A 45 3.08 -9.79 7.65
C GLY A 45 4.38 -9.96 6.84
N HIS A 46 4.82 -8.93 6.13
CA HIS A 46 6.03 -8.95 5.33
C HIS A 46 7.12 -8.07 5.97
N PRO A 47 8.35 -8.58 6.15
CA PRO A 47 9.45 -7.76 6.66
C PRO A 47 9.85 -6.72 5.61
N ALA A 48 9.89 -5.45 6.01
CA ALA A 48 10.46 -4.39 5.18
C ALA A 48 11.98 -4.33 5.37
N ARG A 49 12.75 -4.29 4.27
CA ARG A 49 14.20 -4.07 4.29
C ARG A 49 14.51 -2.75 3.60
N LEU A 50 15.17 -1.86 4.34
CA LEU A 50 15.73 -0.62 3.80
C LEU A 50 17.19 -0.88 3.44
N VAL A 51 17.57 -0.55 2.20
CA VAL A 51 18.97 -0.59 1.73
C VAL A 51 19.32 0.83 1.32
N LEU A 52 20.35 1.37 1.94
CA LEU A 52 20.91 2.68 1.62
C LEU A 52 22.17 2.45 0.77
N SER A 53 22.39 3.34 -0.20
CA SER A 53 23.54 3.33 -1.12
C SER A 53 24.33 4.61 -0.98
#